data_AF-A0A7C7CXG9-F1
#
_entry.id   AF-A0A7C7CXG9-F1
#
_cell.length_a   1.000
_cell.length_b   1.000
_cell.length_c   1.000
_cell.angle_alpha   90.00
_cell.angle_beta   90.00
_cell.angle_gamma   90.00
#
_symmetry.space_group_name_H-M   'P 1'
#
loop_
_entity.id
_entity.type
_entity.pdbx_description
1 polymer ?
#
loop_
_entity_poly.entity_id
_entity_poly.type
_entity_poly.pdbx_seq_one_letter_code
_entity_poly.pdbx_strand_id
1 'polypeptide(L)'
;MGLRNLTPMILAALMLMMSWGALLDAVDMNENDENTGALQTADVVFSASDPGHIVFGQYITSDDCTFCMNYGSPAHKKLKTDWSDKYTYVSLHSANYGDTDDAESGNVNPILAVNHLGETSGAPKTSFGDAHSGSGSYFMTGCGSNTCWDSGFSPGGRTHSSYADYSLGVGQSDNGDGTSTITISVDYVGSGTAPLSTYTLYAAVTEEVCHSHAYTNGFKGGHCWEAWLLDGGSHVSNSGN
;
A
#
# COMPACT_ATOMS: atom_id res chain seq x y z
N MET A 1 -87.25 38.55 -21.76
CA MET A 1 -85.87 38.71 -22.26
C MET A 1 -85.13 37.42 -21.94
N GLY A 2 -84.97 36.56 -22.94
CA GLY A 2 -84.51 35.18 -22.78
C GLY A 2 -83.00 35.08 -22.54
N LEU A 3 -82.64 34.22 -21.59
CA LEU A 3 -81.28 33.94 -21.15
C LEU A 3 -80.42 33.44 -22.32
N ARG A 4 -79.28 34.10 -22.55
CA ARG A 4 -78.23 33.62 -23.45
C ARG A 4 -77.50 32.46 -22.78
N ASN A 5 -77.39 31.37 -23.52
CA ASN A 5 -76.81 30.07 -23.14
C ASN A 5 -75.33 30.23 -22.72
N LEU A 6 -75.04 30.14 -21.42
CA LEU A 6 -73.70 30.22 -20.81
C LEU A 6 -72.89 28.90 -20.92
N THR A 7 -73.46 27.89 -21.57
CA THR A 7 -72.92 26.53 -21.65
C THR A 7 -71.61 26.34 -22.43
N PRO A 8 -71.26 27.09 -23.51
CA PRO A 8 -70.01 26.83 -24.23
C PRO A 8 -68.78 27.47 -23.55
N MET A 9 -68.98 28.46 -22.67
CA MET A 9 -67.86 29.17 -22.03
C MET A 9 -67.36 28.43 -20.77
N ILE A 10 -68.25 27.71 -20.07
CA ILE A 10 -67.89 26.86 -18.91
C ILE A 10 -67.21 25.56 -19.38
N LEU A 11 -67.62 24.99 -20.53
CA LEU A 11 -66.97 23.80 -21.08
C LEU A 11 -65.54 24.06 -21.58
N ALA A 12 -65.29 25.23 -22.18
CA ALA A 12 -63.95 25.63 -22.61
C ALA A 12 -63.00 25.90 -21.42
N ALA A 13 -63.52 26.43 -20.31
CA ALA A 13 -62.75 26.62 -19.08
C ALA A 13 -62.40 25.28 -18.38
N LEU A 14 -63.29 24.28 -18.42
CA LEU A 14 -63.01 22.94 -17.86
C LEU A 14 -61.97 22.15 -18.67
N MET A 15 -61.94 22.30 -20.01
CA MET A 15 -60.94 21.62 -20.85
C MET A 15 -59.52 22.21 -20.71
N LEU A 16 -59.40 23.53 -20.46
CA LEU A 16 -58.11 24.18 -20.19
C LEU A 16 -57.54 23.85 -18.79
N MET A 17 -58.40 23.48 -17.83
CA MET A 17 -57.96 23.08 -16.49
C MET A 17 -57.56 21.59 -16.41
N MET A 18 -57.95 20.76 -17.38
CA MET A 18 -57.52 19.36 -17.47
C MET A 18 -56.17 19.20 -18.19
N SER A 19 -55.73 20.18 -18.98
CA SER A 19 -54.38 20.17 -19.60
C SER A 19 -53.24 20.53 -18.65
N TRP A 20 -53.53 20.97 -17.42
CA TRP A 20 -52.50 21.15 -16.37
C TRP A 20 -52.32 19.94 -15.45
N GLY A 21 -53.21 18.94 -15.49
CA GLY A 21 -53.03 17.68 -14.77
C GLY A 21 -52.04 16.73 -15.46
N ALA A 22 -52.02 16.71 -16.79
CA ALA A 22 -51.12 15.85 -17.55
C ALA A 22 -49.70 16.41 -17.72
N LEU A 23 -49.44 17.68 -17.34
CA LEU A 23 -48.08 18.21 -17.28
C LEU A 23 -47.40 17.94 -15.93
N LEU A 24 -48.17 17.66 -14.86
CA LEU A 24 -47.60 17.23 -13.58
C LEU A 24 -47.29 15.72 -13.55
N ASP A 25 -47.88 14.93 -14.45
CA ASP A 25 -47.59 13.48 -14.61
C ASP A 25 -46.52 13.21 -15.71
N ALA A 26 -46.30 14.15 -16.64
CA ALA A 26 -45.19 14.10 -17.60
C ALA A 26 -43.92 14.82 -17.13
N VAL A 27 -43.99 15.48 -15.96
CA VAL A 27 -42.82 15.87 -15.13
C VAL A 27 -42.74 14.93 -13.91
N ASP A 28 -43.22 13.70 -14.04
CA ASP A 28 -42.81 12.59 -13.17
C ASP A 28 -41.80 11.69 -13.91
N MET A 29 -40.85 12.35 -14.58
CA MET A 29 -39.66 11.71 -15.13
C MET A 29 -38.58 11.80 -14.07
N ASN A 30 -38.59 10.82 -13.17
CA ASN A 30 -37.51 10.50 -12.26
C ASN A 30 -36.87 11.72 -11.60
N GLU A 31 -37.55 12.27 -10.59
CA GLU A 31 -36.82 12.34 -9.33
C GLU A 31 -36.56 10.88 -8.92
N ASN A 32 -35.54 10.28 -9.55
CA ASN A 32 -34.54 9.66 -8.73
C ASN A 32 -34.22 10.76 -7.73
N ASP A 33 -34.82 10.68 -6.55
CA ASP A 33 -34.06 10.76 -5.33
C ASP A 33 -32.80 9.94 -5.62
N GLU A 34 -31.83 10.55 -6.30
CA GLU A 34 -30.48 10.45 -5.80
C GLU A 34 -30.65 10.98 -4.38
N ASN A 35 -30.94 10.04 -3.49
CA ASN A 35 -29.98 9.69 -2.48
C ASN A 35 -28.57 9.78 -3.07
N THR A 36 -28.11 11.00 -3.41
CA THR A 36 -26.87 11.52 -2.88
C THR A 36 -27.08 11.56 -1.36
N GLY A 37 -27.30 10.39 -0.75
CA GLY A 37 -26.62 10.07 0.46
C GLY A 37 -25.20 10.31 0.04
N ALA A 38 -24.70 11.50 0.39
CA ALA A 38 -23.31 11.88 0.24
C ALA A 38 -22.57 10.61 0.53
N LEU A 39 -21.90 10.02 -0.50
CA LEU A 39 -21.26 8.70 -0.44
C LEU A 39 -20.81 8.58 0.98
N GLN A 40 -21.50 7.77 1.79
CA GLN A 40 -21.18 7.70 3.20
C GLN A 40 -19.73 7.31 3.13
N THR A 41 -18.82 8.25 3.42
CA THR A 41 -17.43 7.95 3.54
C THR A 41 -17.51 7.02 4.72
N ALA A 42 -17.59 5.72 4.43
CA ALA A 42 -17.38 4.71 5.42
C ALA A 42 -16.05 5.17 5.96
N ASP A 43 -16.08 5.69 7.19
CA ASP A 43 -14.86 5.98 7.89
C ASP A 43 -14.12 4.66 7.81
N VAL A 44 -13.10 4.61 6.96
CA VAL A 44 -12.33 3.40 6.81
C VAL A 44 -11.64 3.33 8.14
N VAL A 45 -12.20 2.53 9.05
CA VAL A 45 -11.63 2.36 10.38
C VAL A 45 -10.35 1.57 10.16
N PHE A 46 -9.29 2.29 9.85
CA PHE A 46 -7.95 1.78 9.78
C PHE A 46 -7.59 1.32 11.20
N SER A 47 -7.03 0.11 11.30
CA SER A 47 -6.49 -0.33 12.59
C SER A 47 -5.25 0.49 12.99
N ALA A 48 -4.54 1.03 12.00
CA ALA A 48 -3.42 1.94 12.14
C ALA A 48 -3.80 3.39 11.81
N SER A 49 -3.17 4.37 12.46
CA SER A 49 -3.38 5.80 12.13
C SER A 49 -2.50 6.25 10.97
N ASP A 50 -2.91 7.30 10.25
CA ASP A 50 -2.10 7.89 9.18
C ASP A 50 -0.74 8.39 9.72
N PRO A 51 0.41 7.90 9.21
CA PRO A 51 1.73 8.39 9.59
C PRO A 51 2.05 9.79 9.03
N GLY A 52 1.24 10.31 8.10
CA GLY A 52 1.43 11.61 7.45
C GLY A 52 2.45 11.61 6.32
N HIS A 53 3.26 10.56 6.17
CA HIS A 53 4.28 10.40 5.14
C HIS A 53 4.48 8.93 4.77
N ILE A 54 5.35 8.65 3.79
CA ILE A 54 5.68 7.27 3.40
C ILE A 54 6.47 6.59 4.53
N VAL A 55 6.17 5.32 4.78
CA VAL A 55 6.84 4.43 5.72
C VAL A 55 7.33 3.21 4.96
N PHE A 56 8.62 2.92 5.11
CA PHE A 56 9.24 1.71 4.58
C PHE A 56 9.36 0.64 5.67
N GLY A 57 9.01 -0.61 5.35
CA GLY A 57 9.19 -1.76 6.24
C GLY A 57 10.18 -2.79 5.66
N GLN A 58 11.01 -3.36 6.53
CA GLN A 58 11.83 -4.53 6.22
C GLN A 58 11.37 -5.67 7.14
N TYR A 59 10.70 -6.65 6.57
CA TYR A 59 10.04 -7.73 7.29
C TYR A 59 10.90 -8.99 7.25
N ILE A 60 11.55 -9.34 8.36
CA ILE A 60 12.30 -10.58 8.51
C ILE A 60 11.32 -11.70 8.85
N THR A 61 11.27 -12.68 7.98
CA THR A 61 10.30 -13.77 8.02
C THR A 61 10.93 -15.09 7.60
N SER A 62 10.18 -16.18 7.78
CA SER A 62 10.66 -17.49 7.38
C SER A 62 9.54 -18.43 7.00
N ASP A 63 9.81 -19.34 6.07
CA ASP A 63 8.87 -20.31 5.53
C ASP A 63 8.26 -21.23 6.59
N ASP A 64 9.03 -21.59 7.62
CA ASP A 64 8.62 -22.47 8.72
C ASP A 64 8.16 -21.74 9.99
N CYS A 65 7.96 -20.41 9.92
CA CYS A 65 7.55 -19.59 11.05
C CYS A 65 6.02 -19.47 11.18
N THR A 66 5.42 -20.21 12.13
CA THR A 66 3.96 -20.20 12.38
C THR A 66 3.37 -18.82 12.64
N PHE A 67 4.04 -17.97 13.42
CA PHE A 67 3.56 -16.61 13.70
C PHE A 67 3.70 -15.69 12.48
N CYS A 68 4.63 -15.99 11.58
CA CYS A 68 4.81 -15.24 10.34
C CYS A 68 3.65 -15.48 9.38
N MET A 69 3.35 -16.75 9.09
CA MET A 69 2.30 -17.14 8.15
C MET A 69 0.88 -16.79 8.65
N ASN A 70 0.64 -16.86 9.96
CA ASN A 70 -0.69 -16.64 10.52
C ASN A 70 -0.98 -15.18 10.91
N TYR A 71 0.05 -14.38 11.18
CA TYR A 71 -0.12 -13.01 11.69
C TYR A 71 0.80 -11.99 11.04
N GLY A 72 2.12 -12.20 11.07
CA GLY A 72 3.10 -11.19 10.63
C GLY A 72 2.93 -10.78 9.17
N SER A 73 2.84 -11.77 8.27
CA SER A 73 2.65 -11.53 6.84
C SER A 73 1.23 -11.00 6.53
N PRO A 74 0.14 -11.57 7.08
CA PRO A 74 -1.19 -10.97 6.99
C PRO A 74 -1.26 -9.51 7.47
N ALA A 75 -0.57 -9.14 8.55
CA ALA A 75 -0.55 -7.78 9.07
C ALA A 75 0.11 -6.80 8.10
N HIS A 76 1.21 -7.18 7.45
CA HIS A 76 1.85 -6.36 6.41
C HIS A 76 0.99 -6.20 5.16
N LYS A 77 0.36 -7.29 4.70
CA LYS A 77 -0.61 -7.22 3.58
C LYS A 77 -1.78 -6.31 3.92
N LYS A 78 -2.25 -6.35 5.17
CA LYS A 78 -3.30 -5.43 5.64
C LYS A 78 -2.82 -3.98 5.61
N LEU A 79 -1.67 -3.65 6.21
CA LEU A 79 -1.13 -2.29 6.17
C LEU A 79 -0.95 -1.78 4.73
N LYS A 80 -0.46 -2.63 3.81
CA LYS A 80 -0.30 -2.25 2.40
C LYS A 80 -1.63 -2.04 1.67
N THR A 81 -2.65 -2.81 2.04
CA THR A 81 -4.01 -2.65 1.48
C THR A 81 -4.67 -1.38 2.00
N ASP A 82 -4.57 -1.15 3.31
CA ASP A 82 -5.15 0.00 4.01
C ASP A 82 -4.43 1.31 3.60
N TRP A 83 -3.11 1.27 3.40
CA TRP A 83 -2.25 2.43 3.19
C TRP A 83 -1.35 2.30 1.95
N SER A 84 -1.92 1.97 0.79
CA SER A 84 -1.16 1.65 -0.44
C SER A 84 -0.15 2.71 -0.86
N ASP A 85 -0.48 3.98 -0.65
CA ASP A 85 0.33 5.14 -1.06
C ASP A 85 1.31 5.60 0.02
N LYS A 86 1.15 5.10 1.25
CA LYS A 86 1.95 5.48 2.42
C LYS A 86 2.80 4.34 2.95
N TYR A 87 2.51 3.10 2.58
CA TYR A 87 3.23 1.94 3.06
C TYR A 87 3.85 1.16 1.90
N THR A 88 5.14 0.89 2.05
CA THR A 88 5.87 -0.05 1.20
C THR A 88 6.77 -0.90 2.07
N TYR A 89 6.97 -2.15 1.70
CA TYR A 89 7.79 -3.05 2.48
C TYR A 89 8.42 -4.11 1.59
N VAL A 90 9.49 -4.72 2.12
CA VAL A 90 10.12 -5.91 1.56
C VAL A 90 10.04 -7.03 2.59
N SER A 91 9.64 -8.22 2.16
CA SER A 91 9.68 -9.44 2.96
C SER A 91 10.99 -10.18 2.67
N LEU A 92 11.81 -10.32 3.71
CA LEU A 92 13.08 -11.04 3.70
C LEU A 92 12.80 -12.47 4.19
N HIS A 93 12.44 -13.36 3.25
CA HIS A 93 12.09 -14.75 3.52
C HIS A 93 13.34 -15.61 3.65
N SER A 94 13.51 -16.22 4.82
CA SER A 94 14.53 -17.26 5.04
C SER A 94 13.90 -18.64 5.01
N ALA A 95 14.70 -19.65 4.68
CA ALA A 95 14.26 -21.05 4.71
C ALA A 95 13.92 -21.53 6.14
N ASN A 96 14.58 -20.97 7.17
CA ASN A 96 14.40 -21.39 8.55
C ASN A 96 14.38 -20.23 9.54
N TYR A 97 13.41 -20.19 10.45
CA TYR A 97 13.33 -19.12 11.45
C TYR A 97 14.49 -19.13 12.46
N GLY A 98 15.22 -20.23 12.57
CA GLY A 98 16.44 -20.37 13.37
C GLY A 98 17.70 -19.79 12.72
N ASP A 99 17.67 -19.53 11.42
CA ASP A 99 18.77 -18.98 10.61
C ASP A 99 18.17 -18.03 9.57
N THR A 100 17.93 -16.79 9.99
CA THR A 100 17.17 -15.83 9.18
C THR A 100 18.04 -14.98 8.27
N ASP A 101 19.36 -15.07 8.37
CA ASP A 101 20.31 -14.31 7.55
C ASP A 101 20.92 -15.18 6.43
N ASP A 102 20.08 -15.97 5.77
CA ASP A 102 20.47 -16.77 4.61
C ASP A 102 20.42 -15.97 3.30
N ALA A 103 20.94 -16.57 2.23
CA ALA A 103 20.93 -15.94 0.91
C ALA A 103 19.50 -15.72 0.37
N GLU A 104 18.53 -16.53 0.81
CA GLU A 104 17.12 -16.45 0.42
C GLU A 104 16.48 -15.16 0.93
N SER A 105 16.83 -14.75 2.15
CA SER A 105 16.32 -13.56 2.80
C SER A 105 16.98 -12.26 2.32
N GLY A 106 17.67 -12.28 1.18
CA GLY A 106 18.41 -11.12 0.69
C GLY A 106 19.69 -10.84 1.47
N ASN A 107 20.21 -11.78 2.26
CA ASN A 107 21.50 -11.62 2.94
C ASN A 107 22.68 -11.90 1.99
N VAL A 108 22.70 -11.20 0.85
CA VAL A 108 23.67 -11.40 -0.23
C VAL A 108 24.55 -10.15 -0.36
N ASN A 109 25.86 -10.36 -0.52
CA ASN A 109 26.84 -9.29 -0.70
C ASN A 109 26.52 -8.47 -1.98
N PRO A 110 26.60 -7.13 -1.97
CA PRO A 110 27.13 -6.26 -0.91
C PRO A 110 26.12 -5.78 0.13
N ILE A 111 24.85 -6.15 -0.01
CA ILE A 111 23.78 -5.59 0.82
C ILE A 111 23.67 -6.26 2.18
N LEU A 112 23.70 -7.59 2.22
CA LEU A 112 23.62 -8.38 3.45
C LEU A 112 22.42 -7.93 4.33
N ALA A 113 21.21 -7.85 3.76
CA ALA A 113 20.09 -7.10 4.34
C ALA A 113 19.76 -7.45 5.80
N VAL A 114 19.67 -8.74 6.13
CA VAL A 114 19.32 -9.18 7.48
C VAL A 114 20.47 -8.92 8.46
N ASN A 115 21.72 -9.14 8.04
CA ASN A 115 22.90 -8.79 8.83
C ASN A 115 23.07 -7.28 9.00
N HIS A 116 22.73 -6.48 7.99
CA HIS A 116 22.70 -5.01 8.06
C HIS A 116 21.68 -4.53 9.10
N LEU A 117 20.57 -5.27 9.26
CA LEU A 117 19.61 -5.05 10.35
C LEU A 117 20.08 -5.58 11.71
N GLY A 118 21.23 -6.25 11.78
CA GLY A 118 21.81 -6.79 13.02
C GLY A 118 21.15 -8.08 13.50
N GLU A 119 20.47 -8.80 12.60
CA GLU A 119 19.76 -10.05 12.92
C GLU A 119 20.41 -11.25 12.24
N THR A 120 20.25 -12.42 12.86
CA THR A 120 20.75 -13.71 12.34
C THR A 120 19.76 -14.86 12.57
N SER A 121 18.80 -14.69 13.47
CA SER A 121 17.81 -15.72 13.78
C SER A 121 16.55 -15.09 14.36
N GLY A 122 15.46 -15.85 14.36
CA GLY A 122 14.19 -15.50 14.95
C GLY A 122 13.31 -14.65 14.02
N ALA A 123 12.09 -15.13 13.80
CA ALA A 123 11.05 -14.43 13.05
C ALA A 123 9.69 -14.62 13.77
N PRO A 124 8.70 -13.73 13.57
CA PRO A 124 8.70 -12.54 12.72
C PRO A 124 9.37 -11.33 13.38
N LYS A 125 10.07 -10.51 12.60
CA LYS A 125 10.57 -9.18 13.01
C LYS A 125 10.34 -8.16 11.91
N THR A 126 10.13 -6.90 12.27
CA THR A 126 9.96 -5.81 11.31
C THR A 126 10.79 -4.61 11.72
N SER A 127 11.64 -4.13 10.82
CA SER A 127 12.28 -2.83 10.91
C SER A 127 11.48 -1.80 10.13
N PHE A 128 11.10 -0.69 10.75
CA PHE A 128 10.44 0.44 10.09
C PHE A 128 11.45 1.53 9.78
N GLY A 129 11.81 1.63 8.50
CA GLY A 129 12.98 2.36 8.00
C GLY A 129 14.24 1.50 8.11
N ASP A 130 15.39 2.16 8.15
CA ASP A 130 16.69 1.50 8.31
C ASP A 130 17.08 1.42 9.80
N ALA A 131 16.22 0.78 10.59
CA ALA A 131 16.50 0.57 12.00
C ALA A 131 17.38 -0.67 12.17
N HIS A 132 18.64 -0.46 12.53
CA HIS A 132 19.49 -1.53 13.04
C HIS A 132 18.91 -2.09 14.36
N SER A 133 19.16 -3.37 14.65
CA SER A 133 18.62 -4.16 15.77
C SER A 133 18.45 -3.33 17.04
N GLY A 134 17.31 -3.50 17.72
CA GLY A 134 17.00 -2.73 18.91
C GLY A 134 15.57 -2.95 19.41
N SER A 135 15.22 -2.33 20.53
CA SER A 135 13.87 -2.35 21.09
C SER A 135 13.15 -1.04 20.82
N GLY A 136 11.87 -1.11 20.46
CA GLY A 136 11.01 0.05 20.28
C GLY A 136 9.95 -0.17 19.21
N SER A 137 9.22 0.88 18.86
CA SER A 137 8.24 0.84 17.77
C SER A 137 8.89 0.70 16.38
N TYR A 138 10.17 1.03 16.26
CA TYR A 138 10.87 1.06 14.98
C TYR A 138 11.55 -0.25 14.60
N PHE A 139 11.79 -1.12 15.58
CA PHE A 139 12.28 -2.47 15.35
C PHE A 139 11.46 -3.40 16.26
N MET A 140 10.51 -4.07 15.64
CA MET A 140 9.48 -4.84 16.34
C MET A 140 9.76 -6.32 16.20
N THR A 141 9.67 -7.06 17.31
CA THR A 141 9.88 -8.51 17.35
C THR A 141 8.62 -9.20 17.84
N GLY A 142 8.23 -10.26 17.14
CA GLY A 142 7.04 -11.04 17.43
C GLY A 142 5.75 -10.40 16.90
N CYS A 143 4.79 -11.24 16.59
CA CYS A 143 3.48 -10.83 16.11
C CYS A 143 2.44 -11.90 16.46
N GLY A 144 1.37 -11.50 17.15
CA GLY A 144 0.28 -12.41 17.56
C GLY A 144 -1.11 -11.97 17.08
N SER A 145 -1.18 -10.94 16.22
CA SER A 145 -2.42 -10.42 15.65
C SER A 145 -2.16 -9.83 14.28
N ASN A 146 -3.20 -9.68 13.45
CA ASN A 146 -3.09 -9.05 12.13
C ASN A 146 -2.94 -7.51 12.17
N THR A 147 -2.67 -6.95 13.35
CA THR A 147 -2.50 -5.51 13.61
C THR A 147 -1.20 -5.25 14.40
N CYS A 148 -0.35 -6.27 14.54
CA CYS A 148 0.83 -6.21 15.39
C CYS A 148 1.85 -5.16 14.95
N TRP A 149 1.82 -4.73 13.68
CA TRP A 149 2.75 -3.77 13.10
C TRP A 149 2.25 -2.32 13.14
N ASP A 150 0.98 -2.10 13.50
CA ASP A 150 0.32 -0.80 13.47
C ASP A 150 1.03 0.22 14.39
N SER A 151 1.59 -0.23 15.51
CA SER A 151 2.30 0.63 16.46
C SER A 151 3.71 1.03 16.00
N GLY A 152 4.27 0.36 14.98
CA GLY A 152 5.50 0.80 14.32
C GLY A 152 5.22 1.66 13.08
N PHE A 153 4.14 1.38 12.36
CA PHE A 153 3.69 2.17 11.23
C PHE A 153 3.13 3.53 11.62
N SER A 154 2.17 3.58 12.57
CA SER A 154 1.42 4.81 12.88
C SER A 154 2.30 6.00 13.33
N PRO A 155 3.40 5.79 14.07
CA PRO A 155 4.33 6.88 14.40
C PRO A 155 5.21 7.35 13.23
N GLY A 156 5.14 6.72 12.05
CA GLY A 156 5.95 7.03 10.88
C GLY A 156 7.23 6.19 10.73
N GLY A 157 7.46 5.18 11.56
CA GLY A 157 8.74 4.48 11.52
C GLY A 157 9.93 5.42 11.77
N ARG A 158 11.10 5.12 11.19
CA ARG A 158 12.29 6.00 11.24
C ARG A 158 12.44 6.92 10.03
N THR A 159 11.35 7.27 9.35
CA THR A 159 11.42 8.26 8.27
C THR A 159 11.98 9.57 8.81
N HIS A 160 13.02 10.09 8.17
CA HIS A 160 13.69 11.32 8.63
C HIS A 160 12.78 12.53 8.43
N SER A 161 12.90 13.55 9.29
CA SER A 161 12.05 14.75 9.25
C SER A 161 12.16 15.55 7.95
N SER A 162 13.28 15.42 7.23
CA SER A 162 13.52 16.04 5.93
C SER A 162 13.00 15.23 4.74
N TYR A 163 12.11 14.26 4.95
CA TYR A 163 11.62 13.39 3.85
C TYR A 163 11.03 14.20 2.68
N ALA A 164 10.43 15.36 2.97
CA ALA A 164 9.80 16.23 1.97
C ALA A 164 10.81 16.96 1.07
N ASP A 165 12.10 16.96 1.42
CA ASP A 165 13.17 17.56 0.61
C ASP A 165 13.66 16.62 -0.50
N TYR A 166 13.12 15.40 -0.58
CA TYR A 166 13.51 14.37 -1.53
C TYR A 166 12.32 13.88 -2.32
N SER A 167 12.49 13.72 -3.63
CA SER A 167 11.53 13.08 -4.52
C SER A 167 12.12 11.80 -5.09
N LEU A 168 11.35 10.72 -5.08
CA LEU A 168 11.72 9.42 -5.63
C LEU A 168 10.68 9.03 -6.69
N GLY A 169 11.16 8.74 -7.90
CA GLY A 169 10.37 8.15 -8.98
C GLY A 169 10.90 6.77 -9.32
N VAL A 170 10.00 5.78 -9.45
CA VAL A 170 10.33 4.45 -9.95
C VAL A 170 9.47 4.16 -11.17
N GLY A 171 10.12 3.89 -12.30
CA GLY A 171 9.48 3.44 -13.52
C GLY A 171 9.91 2.01 -13.83
N GLN A 172 8.96 1.16 -14.19
CA GLN A 172 9.23 -0.19 -14.67
C GLN A 172 8.57 -0.39 -16.03
N SER A 173 9.29 -0.96 -16.98
CA SER A 173 8.75 -1.36 -18.28
C SER A 173 9.17 -2.78 -18.61
N ASP A 174 8.22 -3.58 -19.07
CA ASP A 174 8.47 -4.90 -19.66
C ASP A 174 9.01 -4.72 -21.08
N ASN A 175 10.12 -5.40 -21.39
CA ASN A 175 10.77 -5.34 -22.69
C ASN A 175 10.23 -6.41 -23.67
N GLY A 176 9.39 -7.34 -23.20
CA GLY A 176 8.76 -8.39 -24.03
C GLY A 176 9.70 -9.54 -24.40
N ASP A 177 10.91 -9.57 -23.86
CA ASP A 177 11.94 -10.61 -24.06
C ASP A 177 12.24 -11.38 -22.77
N GLY A 178 11.41 -11.20 -21.74
CA GLY A 178 11.64 -11.75 -20.41
C GLY A 178 12.51 -10.86 -19.52
N THR A 179 12.93 -9.68 -19.99
CA THR A 179 13.63 -8.67 -19.18
C THR A 179 12.73 -7.48 -18.85
N SER A 180 13.08 -6.75 -17.80
CA SER A 180 12.43 -5.49 -17.42
C SER A 180 13.46 -4.38 -17.31
N THR A 181 13.10 -3.19 -17.77
CA THR A 181 13.87 -1.97 -17.52
C THR A 181 13.29 -1.26 -16.30
N ILE A 182 14.13 -1.04 -15.30
CA ILE A 182 13.78 -0.31 -14.08
C ILE A 182 14.57 1.00 -14.10
N THR A 183 13.86 2.12 -14.06
CA THR A 183 14.43 3.46 -13.94
C THR A 183 14.10 3.99 -12.55
N ILE A 184 15.13 4.35 -11.78
CA ILE A 184 14.96 5.00 -10.50
C ILE A 184 15.57 6.39 -10.58
N SER A 185 14.75 7.39 -10.28
CA SER A 185 15.16 8.80 -10.24
C SER A 185 15.00 9.32 -8.83
N VAL A 186 16.04 9.96 -8.30
CA VAL A 186 16.01 10.60 -6.99
C VAL A 186 16.47 12.04 -7.16
N ASP A 187 15.65 12.98 -6.72
CA ASP A 187 15.91 14.41 -6.80
C ASP A 187 15.85 15.05 -5.42
N TYR A 188 16.80 15.93 -5.10
CA TYR A 188 16.68 16.84 -3.97
C TYR A 188 15.85 18.05 -4.40
N VAL A 189 14.70 18.21 -3.78
CA VAL A 189 13.72 19.28 -4.07
C VAL A 189 13.58 20.29 -2.91
N GLY A 190 14.35 20.09 -1.84
CA GLY A 190 14.40 21.02 -0.71
C GLY A 190 14.97 22.39 -1.05
N SER A 191 14.80 23.35 -0.15
CA SER A 191 15.34 24.70 -0.34
C SER A 191 16.86 24.74 -0.13
N GLY A 192 17.60 25.26 -1.10
CA GLY A 192 19.04 25.49 -0.98
C GLY A 192 19.89 24.38 -1.62
N THR A 193 21.05 24.09 -1.03
CA THR A 193 21.94 23.04 -1.51
C THR A 193 21.63 21.74 -0.77
N ALA A 194 21.64 20.62 -1.51
CA ALA A 194 21.52 19.30 -0.92
C ALA A 194 22.54 19.14 0.23
N PRO A 195 22.10 18.67 1.41
CA PRO A 195 22.95 18.66 2.61
C PRO A 195 24.08 17.64 2.54
N LEU A 196 23.99 16.64 1.66
CA LEU A 196 24.98 15.59 1.49
C LEU A 196 25.54 15.61 0.06
N SER A 197 26.83 15.32 -0.06
CA SER A 197 27.50 15.14 -1.35
C SER A 197 27.25 13.77 -1.96
N THR A 198 26.74 12.81 -1.18
CA THR A 198 26.54 11.41 -1.57
C THR A 198 25.28 10.87 -0.91
N TYR A 199 24.50 10.12 -1.69
CA TYR A 199 23.30 9.44 -1.24
C TYR A 199 23.41 7.95 -1.57
N THR A 200 22.92 7.10 -0.66
CA THR A 200 22.81 5.66 -0.90
C THR A 200 21.36 5.35 -1.22
N LEU A 201 21.12 4.72 -2.36
CA LEU A 201 19.80 4.23 -2.76
C LEU A 201 19.71 2.74 -2.45
N TYR A 202 18.63 2.35 -1.79
CA TYR A 202 18.28 0.95 -1.58
C TYR A 202 17.15 0.57 -2.55
N ALA A 203 17.38 -0.43 -3.39
CA ALA A 203 16.41 -0.83 -4.41
C ALA A 203 16.29 -2.36 -4.47
N ALA A 204 15.04 -2.82 -4.41
CA ALA A 204 14.67 -4.23 -4.36
C ALA A 204 13.73 -4.56 -5.52
N VAL A 205 13.91 -5.71 -6.13
CA VAL A 205 12.87 -6.38 -6.91
C VAL A 205 12.16 -7.36 -5.98
N THR A 206 10.84 -7.32 -5.97
CA THR A 206 10.03 -8.19 -5.11
C THR A 206 8.90 -8.85 -5.88
N GLU A 207 8.54 -10.09 -5.55
CA GLU A 207 7.26 -10.66 -5.98
C GLU A 207 6.13 -10.04 -5.15
N GLU A 208 5.13 -9.43 -5.81
CA GLU A 208 3.96 -8.89 -5.12
C GLU A 208 3.22 -9.97 -4.30
N VAL A 209 3.15 -11.18 -4.85
CA VAL A 209 2.65 -12.38 -4.17
C VAL A 209 3.78 -13.39 -4.15
N CYS A 210 4.10 -13.94 -2.98
CA CYS A 210 5.24 -14.86 -2.85
C CYS A 210 4.94 -16.24 -3.37
N HIS A 211 5.33 -16.48 -4.61
CA HIS A 211 5.23 -17.77 -5.29
C HIS A 211 6.50 -18.58 -5.09
N SER A 212 7.65 -17.92 -5.09
CA SER A 212 8.97 -18.53 -4.92
C SER A 212 9.24 -18.91 -3.45
N HIS A 213 8.67 -18.14 -2.52
CA HIS A 213 8.86 -18.29 -1.07
C HIS A 213 7.51 -18.43 -0.33
N ALA A 214 6.82 -19.55 -0.59
CA ALA A 214 5.56 -19.84 0.07
C ALA A 214 5.80 -20.44 1.46
N TYR A 215 5.03 -19.98 2.45
CA TYR A 215 5.09 -20.57 3.79
C TYR A 215 4.70 -22.05 3.75
N THR A 216 5.20 -22.82 4.72
CA THR A 216 4.96 -24.27 4.84
C THR A 216 3.48 -24.67 4.94
N ASN A 217 2.58 -23.78 5.36
CA ASN A 217 1.13 -23.99 5.34
C ASN A 217 0.46 -23.66 4.00
N GLY A 218 1.23 -23.29 2.97
CA GLY A 218 0.77 -22.86 1.66
C GLY A 218 0.31 -21.40 1.59
N PHE A 219 0.35 -20.65 2.70
CA PHE A 219 0.07 -19.22 2.68
C PHE A 219 1.15 -18.51 1.84
N LYS A 220 0.74 -17.51 1.08
CA LYS A 220 1.63 -16.69 0.27
C LYS A 220 1.69 -15.30 0.86
N GLY A 221 2.89 -14.92 1.26
CA GLY A 221 3.20 -13.55 1.69
C GLY A 221 3.05 -12.54 0.54
N GLY A 222 3.55 -11.34 0.78
CA GLY A 222 3.65 -10.33 -0.25
C GLY A 222 4.97 -9.59 -0.20
N HIS A 223 5.37 -9.05 -1.34
CA HIS A 223 6.61 -8.28 -1.52
C HIS A 223 7.88 -9.02 -1.07
N CYS A 224 7.98 -10.34 -1.30
CA CYS A 224 9.21 -11.09 -1.02
C CYS A 224 10.33 -10.63 -1.93
N TRP A 225 11.50 -10.46 -1.34
CA TRP A 225 12.71 -10.09 -2.04
C TRP A 225 13.14 -11.16 -3.05
N GLU A 226 13.53 -10.71 -4.24
CA GLU A 226 14.12 -11.56 -5.28
C GLU A 226 15.51 -11.08 -5.71
N ALA A 227 15.71 -9.76 -5.79
CA ALA A 227 16.99 -9.19 -6.17
C ALA A 227 17.24 -7.81 -5.57
N TRP A 228 18.49 -7.52 -5.23
CA TRP A 228 18.98 -6.17 -4.97
C TRP A 228 19.50 -5.55 -6.26
N LEU A 229 19.03 -4.35 -6.58
CA LEU A 229 19.59 -3.56 -7.68
C LEU A 229 20.79 -2.77 -7.15
N LEU A 230 21.89 -2.82 -7.90
CA LEU A 230 23.17 -2.20 -7.57
C LEU A 230 23.53 -1.10 -8.56
N ASP A 231 24.49 -0.28 -8.19
CA ASP A 231 24.99 0.80 -9.03
C ASP A 231 25.49 0.30 -10.40
N GLY A 232 25.33 1.13 -11.42
CA GLY A 232 25.76 0.83 -12.78
C GLY A 232 24.92 -0.21 -13.52
N GLY A 233 23.70 -0.51 -13.03
CA GLY A 233 22.79 -1.47 -13.65
C GLY A 233 23.10 -2.94 -13.31
N SER A 234 23.92 -3.18 -12.30
CA SER A 234 24.18 -4.52 -11.76
C SER A 234 23.06 -4.95 -10.81
N HIS A 235 22.97 -6.25 -10.50
CA HIS A 235 22.07 -6.77 -9.46
C HIS A 235 22.66 -8.02 -8.83
N VAL A 236 22.09 -8.45 -7.69
CA VAL A 236 22.34 -9.75 -7.04
C VAL A 236 21.02 -10.35 -6.59
N SER A 237 20.85 -11.67 -6.71
CA SER A 237 19.61 -12.38 -6.41
C SER A 237 19.85 -13.69 -5.65
N ASN A 238 18.77 -14.28 -5.12
CA ASN A 238 18.73 -15.64 -4.55
C ASN A 238 18.99 -16.76 -5.59
N SER A 239 18.84 -16.46 -6.88
CA SER A 239 18.92 -17.42 -7.98
C SER A 239 20.36 -17.74 -8.44
N GLY A 240 21.35 -17.03 -7.90
CA GLY A 240 22.76 -17.21 -8.25
C GLY A 240 23.11 -16.61 -9.63
N ASN A 241 24.30 -16.04 -9.74
CA ASN A 241 24.93 -15.70 -11.02
C ASN A 241 25.30 -16.96 -11.82
#